data_AF-A0A640VZU3-F1
#
_entry.id   AF-A0A640VZU3-F1
#
_cell.length_a   1.000
_cell.length_b   1.000
_cell.length_c   1.000
_cell.angle_alpha   90.00
_cell.angle_beta   90.00
_cell.angle_gamma   90.00
#
_symmetry.space_group_name_H-M   'P 1'
#
loop_
_entity.id
_entity.type
_entity.pdbx_description
1 polymer ?
#
loop_
_entity_poly.entity_id
_entity_poly.type
_entity_poly.pdbx_seq_one_letter_code
_entity_poly.pdbx_strand_id
1 'polypeptide(L)'
;MDGMKKILALLLISLIIPVSFSGCMERKEEGIIIARSFWIEAYEPVVNLSDLGAGGLPSVDISYVKSKEMGIGDQIFVYYQIYMENVEDFRGKAYCIVDGKELVAFDVDKEYLPVPPQNASLLGLPQAIPDEKIFSQGEVHTFVWPFKFSHFGNYTFHFYIEGADGMKYGEIERNFNFAYLPTEDNRWALIITVDPAENEIASWKDGAIVLDLLFHRYNFPRKNIVYLSNKCATRENVKDAMKWISQHTNNDSKLVFWFSGHGGLEINGDDDRELIDGRLTLWKDYLYDGDVASFFANSRSSNILSVVDACYSGEFGGPEDIEAIFGGLGSQKRIEEEGRFLFTSATTFTRSKATENGGVATLLMAGALQGIHDRMGRSADMFPYGNNDGKISVEEAAWWAAFHCYIPPFYGFPEINDCYPGELYLEP
;
A
#
# COMPACT_ATOMS: atom_id res chain seq x y z
N MET A 1 49.40 4.45 20.34
CA MET A 1 48.92 3.22 19.69
C MET A 1 48.37 2.31 20.77
N ASP A 2 47.07 2.39 21.07
CA ASP A 2 46.20 1.23 20.90
C ASP A 2 44.74 1.70 20.98
N GLY A 3 43.97 1.37 19.95
CA GLY A 3 42.64 1.90 19.72
C GLY A 3 41.58 1.01 20.32
N MET A 4 40.83 1.53 21.30
CA MET A 4 39.58 0.93 21.73
C MET A 4 38.55 1.02 20.60
N LYS A 5 38.41 -0.08 19.85
CA LYS A 5 37.29 -0.29 18.94
C LYS A 5 36.00 -0.44 19.76
N LYS A 6 35.09 0.52 19.58
CA LYS A 6 33.66 0.38 19.89
C LYS A 6 33.14 -0.87 19.18
N ILE A 7 32.69 -1.86 19.95
CA ILE A 7 31.97 -3.03 19.41
C ILE A 7 30.53 -2.57 19.19
N LEU A 8 30.19 -2.35 17.92
CA LEU A 8 28.83 -2.19 17.44
C LEU A 8 28.18 -3.59 17.50
N ALA A 9 27.24 -3.81 18.42
CA ALA A 9 26.48 -5.05 18.46
C ALA A 9 25.46 -5.05 17.31
N LEU A 10 25.86 -5.63 16.17
CA LEU A 10 24.93 -6.00 15.08
C LEU A 10 24.18 -7.27 15.54
N LEU A 11 22.97 -7.10 16.06
CA LEU A 11 22.02 -8.21 16.24
C LEU A 11 21.35 -8.49 14.89
N LEU A 12 21.94 -9.42 14.13
CA LEU A 12 21.25 -10.10 13.03
C LEU A 12 20.20 -11.04 13.64
N ILE A 13 18.95 -10.61 13.68
CA ILE A 13 17.82 -11.47 14.07
C ILE A 13 17.12 -11.93 12.79
N SER A 14 17.34 -13.19 12.44
CA SER A 14 16.56 -13.90 11.41
C SER A 14 15.23 -14.39 12.01
N LEU A 15 14.13 -13.79 11.52
CA LEU A 15 12.75 -14.31 11.41
C LEU A 15 11.93 -14.68 12.68
N ILE A 16 10.65 -14.25 12.64
CA ILE A 16 9.45 -14.68 13.40
C ILE A 16 9.28 -14.14 14.83
N ILE A 17 8.97 -12.85 15.07
CA ILE A 17 8.44 -12.40 16.39
C ILE A 17 7.63 -11.08 16.25
N PRO A 18 6.60 -10.80 17.09
CA PRO A 18 6.35 -9.43 17.53
C PRO A 18 7.65 -8.88 18.13
N VAL A 19 8.27 -7.90 17.49
CA VAL A 19 9.60 -7.38 17.88
C VAL A 19 9.53 -6.81 19.30
N SER A 20 9.81 -7.63 20.30
CA SER A 20 9.75 -7.36 21.75
C SER A 20 10.78 -8.33 22.35
N PHE A 21 11.72 -7.97 23.23
CA PHE A 21 11.68 -7.08 24.37
C PHE A 21 13.09 -6.48 24.57
N SER A 22 13.23 -5.15 24.59
CA SER A 22 14.37 -4.55 25.31
C SER A 22 13.82 -3.84 26.55
N GLY A 23 13.52 -4.63 27.58
CA GLY A 23 13.28 -4.08 28.91
C GLY A 23 14.56 -3.40 29.39
N CYS A 24 14.52 -2.08 29.57
CA CYS A 24 15.65 -1.32 30.08
C CYS A 24 15.25 -0.70 31.41
N MET A 25 16.02 -0.97 32.46
CA MET A 25 15.87 -0.32 33.77
C MET A 25 17.03 0.66 33.96
N GLU A 26 16.71 1.90 34.29
CA GLU A 26 17.65 2.98 34.55
C GLU A 26 17.46 3.48 35.99
N ARG A 27 18.56 3.71 36.69
CA ARG A 27 18.58 4.37 38.00
C ARG A 27 19.38 5.67 37.86
N LYS A 28 18.75 6.81 38.12
CA LYS A 28 19.42 8.12 38.13
C LYS A 28 19.92 8.47 39.54
N GLU A 29 20.84 9.43 39.63
CA GLU A 29 21.54 9.81 40.88
C GLU A 29 20.60 10.21 42.04
N GLU A 30 19.38 10.67 41.72
CA GLU A 30 18.34 11.05 42.69
C GLU A 30 17.50 9.86 43.22
N GLY A 31 17.80 8.62 42.82
CA GLY A 31 17.03 7.43 43.21
C GLY A 31 15.77 7.18 42.37
N ILE A 32 15.56 7.98 41.33
CA ILE A 32 14.53 7.78 40.30
C ILE A 32 14.77 6.44 39.60
N ILE A 33 13.74 5.61 39.53
CA ILE A 33 13.74 4.36 38.78
C ILE A 33 12.88 4.54 37.55
N ILE A 34 13.43 4.22 36.39
CA ILE A 34 12.67 4.20 35.13
C ILE A 34 12.81 2.81 34.52
N ALA A 35 11.68 2.14 34.30
CA ALA A 35 11.62 0.91 33.52
C ALA A 35 10.84 1.19 32.24
N ARG A 36 11.34 0.68 31.11
CA ARG A 36 10.71 0.89 29.79
C ARG A 36 10.80 -0.35 28.93
N SER A 37 9.79 -0.53 28.09
CA SER A 37 9.74 -1.52 27.02
C SER A 37 9.13 -0.89 25.77
N PHE A 38 9.45 -1.44 24.61
CA PHE A 38 8.83 -1.03 23.35
C PHE A 38 8.76 -2.24 22.43
N TRP A 39 7.80 -2.20 21.51
CA TRP A 39 7.63 -3.23 20.50
C TRP A 39 6.87 -2.69 19.29
N ILE A 40 6.87 -3.45 18.20
CA ILE A 40 6.04 -3.16 17.03
C ILE A 40 5.12 -4.33 16.72
N GLU A 41 3.94 -4.01 16.19
CA GLU A 41 2.99 -4.97 15.66
C GLU A 41 2.62 -4.58 14.23
N ALA A 42 2.67 -5.55 13.31
CA ALA A 42 2.21 -5.37 11.94
C ALA A 42 0.77 -5.89 11.80
N TYR A 43 0.01 -5.24 10.93
CA TYR A 43 -1.38 -5.57 10.62
C TYR A 43 -1.59 -5.64 9.12
N GLU A 44 -2.31 -6.66 8.68
CA GLU A 44 -2.69 -6.92 7.29
C GLU A 44 -4.21 -6.91 7.15
N PRO A 45 -4.74 -6.43 6.01
CA PRO A 45 -6.17 -6.51 5.74
C PRO A 45 -6.57 -7.95 5.45
N VAL A 46 -7.77 -8.32 5.90
CA VAL A 46 -8.53 -9.50 5.48
C VAL A 46 -9.83 -9.00 4.89
N VAL A 47 -10.08 -9.37 3.64
CA VAL A 47 -11.19 -8.84 2.86
C VAL A 47 -12.16 -9.94 2.47
N ASN A 48 -13.45 -9.67 2.64
CA ASN A 48 -14.52 -10.53 2.16
C ASN A 48 -15.39 -9.76 1.16
N LEU A 49 -15.38 -10.24 -0.08
CA LEU A 49 -16.23 -9.76 -1.17
C LEU A 49 -17.42 -10.71 -1.32
N SER A 50 -18.64 -10.16 -1.33
CA SER A 50 -19.81 -10.96 -1.68
C SER A 50 -19.89 -11.19 -3.19
N ASP A 51 -20.71 -12.14 -3.61
CA ASP A 51 -21.24 -12.18 -4.98
C ASP A 51 -22.00 -10.88 -5.31
N LEU A 52 -22.25 -10.63 -6.60
CA LEU A 52 -22.93 -9.42 -7.03
C LEU A 52 -24.37 -9.36 -6.50
N GLY A 53 -24.65 -8.31 -5.72
CA GLY A 53 -25.98 -8.05 -5.18
C GLY A 53 -26.94 -7.44 -6.21
N ALA A 54 -28.15 -7.08 -5.76
CA ALA A 54 -29.15 -6.44 -6.61
C ALA A 54 -28.67 -5.15 -7.28
N GLY A 55 -27.74 -4.42 -6.64
CA GLY A 55 -27.10 -3.20 -7.15
C GLY A 55 -25.99 -3.44 -8.18
N GLY A 56 -25.68 -4.68 -8.54
CA GLY A 56 -24.66 -5.02 -9.54
C GLY A 56 -23.22 -4.91 -9.05
N LEU A 57 -23.00 -4.66 -7.76
CA LEU A 57 -21.69 -4.56 -7.12
C LEU A 57 -21.62 -5.51 -5.93
N PRO A 58 -20.42 -6.01 -5.59
CA PRO A 58 -20.22 -6.77 -4.36
C PRO A 58 -20.30 -5.83 -3.14
N SER A 59 -20.74 -6.37 -2.00
CA SER A 59 -20.47 -5.73 -0.71
C SER A 59 -19.04 -6.05 -0.27
N VAL A 60 -18.43 -5.11 0.46
CA VAL A 60 -17.04 -5.20 0.92
C VAL A 60 -17.02 -5.17 2.44
N ASP A 61 -16.48 -6.22 3.05
CA ASP A 61 -16.16 -6.26 4.47
C ASP A 61 -14.63 -6.33 4.64
N ILE A 62 -14.07 -5.40 5.42
CA ILE A 62 -12.62 -5.28 5.65
C ILE A 62 -12.37 -5.28 7.14
N SER A 63 -11.49 -6.18 7.57
CA SER A 63 -10.91 -6.17 8.91
C SER A 63 -9.39 -6.25 8.81
N TYR A 64 -8.70 -5.93 9.89
CA TYR A 64 -7.26 -6.08 10.01
C TYR A 64 -6.93 -7.07 11.10
N VAL A 65 -5.97 -7.94 10.81
CA VAL A 65 -5.45 -8.93 11.74
C VAL A 65 -3.95 -8.73 11.91
N LYS A 66 -3.39 -9.24 13.01
CA LYS A 66 -1.94 -9.20 13.24
C LYS A 66 -1.23 -10.03 12.17
N SER A 67 -0.36 -9.39 11.40
CA SER A 67 0.47 -10.06 10.41
C SER A 67 1.70 -10.70 11.05
N LYS A 68 2.14 -11.81 10.47
CA LYS A 68 3.42 -12.46 10.79
C LYS A 68 4.55 -12.01 9.85
N GLU A 69 4.19 -11.37 8.76
CA GLU A 69 5.11 -10.88 7.75
C GLU A 69 5.08 -9.34 7.74
N MET A 70 6.09 -8.75 7.12
CA MET A 70 6.15 -7.32 6.91
C MET A 70 6.63 -7.07 5.49
N GLY A 71 5.90 -6.22 4.78
CA GLY A 71 6.28 -5.67 3.50
C GLY A 71 5.95 -4.19 3.42
N ILE A 72 6.48 -3.54 2.39
CA ILE A 72 6.33 -2.09 2.21
C ILE A 72 4.82 -1.77 2.08
N GLY A 73 4.36 -0.82 2.88
CA GLY A 73 2.95 -0.41 2.97
C GLY A 73 2.15 -0.96 4.14
N ASP A 74 2.69 -1.94 4.87
CA ASP A 74 1.97 -2.53 6.00
C ASP A 74 1.67 -1.53 7.09
N GLN A 75 0.50 -1.69 7.70
CA GLN A 75 0.09 -0.92 8.86
C GLN A 75 0.85 -1.43 10.09
N ILE A 76 1.70 -0.59 10.66
CA ILE A 76 2.47 -0.88 11.86
C ILE A 76 1.92 -0.05 13.02
N PHE A 77 1.95 -0.62 14.22
CA PHE A 77 1.76 0.11 15.46
C PHE A 77 3.01 -0.01 16.32
N VAL A 78 3.55 1.15 16.69
CA VAL A 78 4.72 1.26 17.54
C VAL A 78 4.26 1.48 18.97
N TYR A 79 4.67 0.61 19.87
CA TYR A 79 4.30 0.65 21.27
C TYR A 79 5.48 1.10 22.11
N TYR A 80 5.22 2.02 23.03
CA TYR A 80 6.16 2.40 24.09
C TYR A 80 5.46 2.29 25.44
N GLN A 81 6.10 1.59 26.37
CA GLN A 81 5.61 1.44 27.72
C GLN A 81 6.68 1.88 28.70
N ILE A 82 6.25 2.62 29.72
CA ILE A 82 7.14 3.17 30.73
C ILE A 82 6.50 3.12 32.11
N TYR A 83 7.34 2.86 33.09
CA TYR A 83 7.08 2.89 34.52
C TYR A 83 8.13 3.77 35.19
N MET A 84 7.69 4.61 36.11
CA MET A 84 8.55 5.54 36.84
C MET A 84 8.25 5.46 38.33
N GLU A 85 9.31 5.40 39.15
CA GLU A 85 9.23 5.42 40.61
C GLU A 85 10.10 6.57 41.14
N ASN A 86 9.70 7.15 42.29
CA ASN A 86 10.36 8.28 42.92
C ASN A 86 10.43 9.54 42.03
N VAL A 87 9.40 9.75 41.20
CA VAL A 87 9.19 10.97 40.40
C VAL A 87 7.90 11.62 40.89
N GLU A 88 7.89 12.92 41.13
CA GLU A 88 6.65 13.64 41.46
C GLU A 88 5.68 13.60 40.29
N ASP A 89 4.38 13.55 40.58
CA ASP A 89 3.37 13.52 39.53
C ASP A 89 3.46 14.77 38.64
N PHE A 90 3.50 14.57 37.33
CA PHE A 90 3.68 15.65 36.37
C PHE A 90 2.82 15.46 35.13
N ARG A 91 2.49 16.57 34.47
CA ARG A 91 1.90 16.54 33.13
C ARG A 91 3.01 16.48 32.10
N GLY A 92 2.90 15.56 31.14
CA GLY A 92 3.87 15.43 30.06
C GLY A 92 3.28 14.84 28.79
N LYS A 93 4.10 14.81 27.75
CA LYS A 93 3.79 14.20 26.44
C LYS A 93 4.83 13.13 26.10
N ALA A 94 4.38 11.99 25.61
CA ALA A 94 5.24 10.95 25.05
C ALA A 94 5.54 11.24 23.57
N TYR A 95 6.77 10.95 23.16
CA TYR A 95 7.27 11.14 21.80
C TYR A 95 7.74 9.81 21.24
N CYS A 96 7.42 9.58 19.98
CA CYS A 96 7.99 8.52 19.15
C CYS A 96 8.49 9.16 17.86
N ILE A 97 9.79 9.03 17.59
CA ILE A 97 10.45 9.58 16.41
C ILE A 97 11.05 8.40 15.64
N VAL A 98 10.72 8.30 14.35
CA VAL A 98 11.24 7.27 13.44
C VAL A 98 11.98 7.97 12.32
N ASP A 99 13.28 7.70 12.18
CA ASP A 99 14.18 8.33 11.20
C ASP A 99 14.09 9.86 11.19
N GLY A 100 14.03 10.45 12.38
CA GLY A 100 13.94 11.89 12.58
C GLY A 100 12.56 12.50 12.34
N LYS A 101 11.53 11.69 12.04
CA LYS A 101 10.13 12.14 11.90
C LYS A 101 9.31 11.75 13.13
N GLU A 102 8.71 12.74 13.79
CA GLU A 102 7.77 12.49 14.89
C GLU A 102 6.50 11.79 14.37
N LEU A 103 6.09 10.73 15.04
CA LEU A 103 4.81 10.08 14.82
C LEU A 103 3.73 10.72 15.69
N VAL A 104 2.53 10.83 15.13
CA VAL A 104 1.36 11.36 15.83
C VAL A 104 0.44 10.22 16.25
N ALA A 105 0.01 10.20 17.52
CA ALA A 105 -0.87 9.14 18.03
C ALA A 105 -2.29 9.26 17.43
N PHE A 106 -2.74 10.50 17.23
CA PHE A 106 -4.03 10.82 16.61
C PHE A 106 -3.82 11.26 15.17
N ASP A 107 -3.83 10.29 14.27
CA ASP A 107 -3.76 10.50 12.82
C ASP A 107 -5.11 10.99 12.25
N VAL A 108 -5.48 12.22 12.59
CA VAL A 108 -6.76 12.83 12.19
C VAL A 108 -6.85 13.06 10.68
N ASP A 109 -5.72 13.27 10.02
CA ASP A 109 -5.62 13.54 8.59
C ASP A 109 -5.48 12.25 7.75
N LYS A 110 -5.61 11.07 8.38
CA LYS A 110 -5.52 9.74 7.75
C LYS A 110 -4.22 9.57 6.94
N GLU A 111 -3.12 10.08 7.47
CA GLU A 111 -1.80 10.00 6.84
C GLU A 111 -1.30 8.56 6.76
N TYR A 112 -1.56 7.77 7.80
CA TYR A 112 -1.15 6.37 7.93
C TYR A 112 -2.34 5.43 8.11
N LEU A 113 -3.36 5.81 8.88
CA LEU A 113 -4.55 5.00 9.15
C LEU A 113 -5.57 5.09 8.00
N PRO A 114 -6.26 3.98 7.69
CA PRO A 114 -7.31 3.96 6.68
C PRO A 114 -8.59 4.72 7.11
N VAL A 115 -8.79 4.88 8.42
CA VAL A 115 -9.97 5.52 9.01
C VAL A 115 -9.54 6.42 10.16
N PRO A 116 -10.36 7.40 10.58
CA PRO A 116 -10.04 8.22 11.73
C PRO A 116 -9.77 7.36 12.96
N PRO A 117 -8.88 7.77 13.88
CA PRO A 117 -8.43 6.94 15.00
C PRO A 117 -9.55 6.38 15.89
N GLN A 118 -10.68 7.08 15.98
CA GLN A 118 -11.85 6.66 16.76
C GLN A 118 -12.54 5.41 16.20
N ASN A 119 -12.38 5.16 14.89
CA ASN A 119 -12.99 4.05 14.17
C ASN A 119 -12.01 2.89 13.92
N ALA A 120 -10.72 3.07 14.23
CA ALA A 120 -9.69 2.05 13.95
C ALA A 120 -10.02 0.69 14.59
N SER A 121 -10.56 0.69 15.82
CA SER A 121 -10.95 -0.53 16.53
C SER A 121 -12.10 -1.29 15.88
N LEU A 122 -12.97 -0.62 15.11
CA LEU A 122 -14.03 -1.28 14.34
C LEU A 122 -13.46 -2.13 13.21
N LEU A 123 -12.26 -1.79 12.73
CA LEU A 123 -11.51 -2.55 11.74
C LEU A 123 -10.54 -3.57 12.37
N GLY A 124 -10.54 -3.76 13.70
CA GLY A 124 -9.59 -4.65 14.38
C GLY A 124 -8.18 -4.07 14.58
N LEU A 125 -7.97 -2.78 14.28
CA LEU A 125 -6.72 -2.07 14.55
C LEU A 125 -6.66 -1.57 16.00
N PRO A 126 -5.45 -1.41 16.59
CA PRO A 126 -5.26 -0.78 17.89
C PRO A 126 -5.91 0.61 17.98
N GLN A 127 -6.59 0.85 19.09
CA GLN A 127 -7.16 2.16 19.39
C GLN A 127 -6.06 3.16 19.73
N ALA A 128 -6.13 4.38 19.18
CA ALA A 128 -5.23 5.46 19.55
C ALA A 128 -5.37 5.83 21.04
N ILE A 129 -4.23 6.02 21.70
CA ILE A 129 -4.15 6.43 23.11
C ILE A 129 -3.51 7.82 23.15
N PRO A 130 -4.03 8.77 23.94
CA PRO A 130 -3.38 10.05 24.14
C PRO A 130 -1.92 9.90 24.58
N ASP A 131 -1.06 10.62 23.85
CA ASP A 131 0.36 10.77 24.13
C ASP A 131 0.62 11.80 25.24
N GLU A 132 -0.31 12.73 25.47
CA GLU A 132 -0.28 13.67 26.59
C GLU A 132 -1.18 13.23 27.76
N LYS A 133 -0.64 13.17 28.98
CA LYS A 133 -1.38 12.85 30.21
C LYS A 133 -0.63 13.26 31.48
N ILE A 134 -1.26 13.00 32.62
CA ILE A 134 -0.61 13.04 33.94
C ILE A 134 0.10 11.71 34.15
N PHE A 135 1.37 11.79 34.55
CA PHE A 135 2.21 10.66 34.93
C PHE A 135 2.26 10.60 36.44
N SER A 136 1.85 9.47 36.99
CA SER A 136 1.89 9.22 38.43
C SER A 136 2.91 8.13 38.73
N GLN A 137 3.62 8.29 39.84
CA GLN A 137 4.61 7.29 40.25
C GLN A 137 3.94 5.92 40.49
N GLY A 138 4.68 4.85 40.21
CA GLY A 138 4.19 3.48 40.42
C GLY A 138 3.19 2.99 39.36
N GLU A 139 2.83 3.82 38.37
CA GLU A 139 1.93 3.43 37.29
C GLU A 139 2.69 3.04 36.01
N VAL A 140 2.09 2.12 35.25
CA VAL A 140 2.57 1.73 33.92
C VAL A 140 1.77 2.48 32.88
N HIS A 141 2.44 3.31 32.09
CA HIS A 141 1.84 4.03 30.98
C HIS A 141 2.23 3.39 29.65
N THR A 142 1.24 3.11 28.81
CA THR A 142 1.45 2.59 27.44
C THR A 142 1.01 3.63 26.42
N PHE A 143 1.73 3.70 25.31
CA PHE A 143 1.51 4.59 24.18
C PHE A 143 1.61 3.80 22.88
N VAL A 144 0.85 4.25 21.88
CA VAL A 144 0.73 3.56 20.60
C VAL A 144 0.69 4.60 19.49
N TRP A 145 1.54 4.45 18.47
CA TRP A 145 1.55 5.30 17.28
C TRP A 145 1.38 4.48 16.01
N PRO A 146 0.47 4.88 15.10
CA PRO A 146 0.40 4.29 13.76
C PRO A 146 1.63 4.70 12.93
N PHE A 147 2.08 3.77 12.10
CA PHE A 147 3.18 3.95 11.18
C PHE A 147 2.97 3.08 9.94
N LYS A 148 3.51 3.48 8.79
CA LYS A 148 3.52 2.68 7.56
C LYS A 148 4.94 2.20 7.27
N PHE A 149 5.13 0.89 7.13
CA PHE A 149 6.45 0.34 6.82
C PHE A 149 6.89 0.81 5.43
N SER A 150 7.97 1.60 5.36
CA SER A 150 8.31 2.38 4.17
C SER A 150 9.39 1.76 3.27
N HIS A 151 10.31 0.99 3.84
CA HIS A 151 11.41 0.37 3.10
C HIS A 151 12.05 -0.77 3.91
N PHE A 152 12.79 -1.64 3.23
CA PHE A 152 13.73 -2.53 3.91
C PHE A 152 15.02 -1.78 4.25
N GLY A 153 15.69 -2.17 5.34
CA GLY A 153 16.94 -1.55 5.80
C GLY A 153 16.87 -1.04 7.23
N ASN A 154 17.67 -0.03 7.53
CA ASN A 154 17.81 0.49 8.89
C ASN A 154 16.73 1.52 9.21
N TYR A 155 16.20 1.43 10.43
CA TYR A 155 15.35 2.43 11.06
C TYR A 155 15.92 2.83 12.41
N THR A 156 15.88 4.11 12.73
CA THR A 156 16.19 4.65 14.06
C THR A 156 14.90 5.04 14.75
N PHE A 157 14.57 4.34 15.84
CA PHE A 157 13.45 4.67 16.72
C PHE A 157 13.95 5.36 17.97
N HIS A 158 13.36 6.51 18.28
CA HIS A 158 13.68 7.31 19.47
C HIS A 158 12.40 7.60 20.25
N PHE A 159 12.41 7.26 21.54
CA PHE A 159 11.28 7.43 22.44
C PHE A 159 11.70 8.22 23.67
N TYR A 160 10.84 9.11 24.15
CA TYR A 160 11.00 9.79 25.43
C TYR A 160 9.65 10.36 25.90
N ILE A 161 9.57 10.76 27.17
CA ILE A 161 8.52 11.62 27.69
C ILE A 161 9.13 12.97 28.01
N GLU A 162 8.44 14.04 27.66
CA GLU A 162 8.81 15.40 28.01
C GLU A 162 7.80 15.99 29.00
N GLY A 163 8.28 16.44 30.16
CA GLY A 163 7.49 17.20 31.12
C GLY A 163 7.25 18.64 30.66
N ALA A 164 6.29 19.33 31.29
CA ALA A 164 6.01 20.74 30.99
C ALA A 164 7.19 21.70 31.24
N ASP A 165 8.18 21.27 32.01
CA ASP A 165 9.45 21.94 32.29
C ASP A 165 10.54 21.68 31.22
N GLY A 166 10.23 20.84 30.21
CA GLY A 166 11.16 20.40 29.18
C GLY A 166 12.07 19.24 29.60
N MET A 167 11.91 18.69 30.80
CA MET A 167 12.72 17.57 31.28
C MET A 167 12.31 16.27 30.58
N LYS A 168 13.31 15.52 30.10
CA LYS A 168 13.09 14.24 29.42
C LYS A 168 13.25 13.02 30.34
N TYR A 169 12.27 12.13 30.27
CA TYR A 169 12.20 10.88 31.00
C TYR A 169 12.17 9.69 30.04
N GLY A 170 12.84 8.60 30.44
CA GLY A 170 12.81 7.36 29.68
C GLY A 170 13.38 7.45 28.26
N GLU A 171 14.27 8.39 27.98
CA GLU A 171 14.85 8.59 26.63
C GLU A 171 15.67 7.40 26.12
N ILE A 172 15.21 6.74 25.06
CA ILE A 172 15.82 5.55 24.47
C ILE A 172 15.84 5.66 22.94
N GLU A 173 17.02 5.43 22.36
CA GLU A 173 17.20 5.32 20.91
C GLU A 173 17.62 3.89 20.55
N ARG A 174 17.02 3.32 19.50
CA ARG A 174 17.29 1.97 19.02
C ARG A 174 17.29 1.92 17.50
N ASN A 175 18.27 1.22 16.96
CA ASN A 175 18.39 0.97 15.53
C ASN A 175 17.91 -0.45 15.23
N PHE A 176 17.01 -0.57 14.27
CA PHE A 176 16.50 -1.85 13.75
C PHE A 176 16.91 -2.01 12.30
N ASN A 177 17.33 -3.20 11.91
CA ASN A 177 17.55 -3.53 10.51
C ASN A 177 16.49 -4.55 10.08
N PHE A 178 15.63 -4.17 9.14
CA PHE A 178 14.67 -5.05 8.49
C PHE A 178 15.23 -5.47 7.13
N ALA A 179 15.98 -6.56 7.11
CA ALA A 179 16.60 -7.05 5.88
C ALA A 179 15.55 -7.57 4.89
N TYR A 180 15.64 -7.13 3.64
CA TYR A 180 15.00 -7.82 2.53
C TYR A 180 15.69 -9.17 2.32
N LEU A 181 14.91 -10.24 2.26
CA LEU A 181 15.38 -11.58 1.94
C LEU A 181 14.67 -11.98 0.65
N PRO A 182 15.40 -12.14 -0.48
CA PRO A 182 14.81 -12.54 -1.75
C PRO A 182 14.03 -13.84 -1.63
N THR A 183 12.96 -13.94 -2.40
CA THR A 183 12.15 -15.16 -2.56
C THR A 183 12.45 -15.81 -3.89
N GLU A 184 12.35 -17.14 -3.98
CA GLU A 184 12.44 -17.87 -5.25
C GLU A 184 11.22 -17.58 -6.15
N ASP A 185 10.13 -17.11 -5.56
CA ASP A 185 8.93 -16.68 -6.25
C ASP A 185 9.15 -15.28 -6.85
N ASN A 186 9.04 -15.20 -8.18
CA ASN A 186 9.34 -14.03 -8.98
C ASN A 186 8.07 -13.22 -9.36
N ARG A 187 7.08 -13.24 -8.47
CA ARG A 187 5.85 -12.45 -8.59
C ARG A 187 5.96 -11.19 -7.74
N TRP A 188 5.66 -10.05 -8.34
CA TRP A 188 5.88 -8.71 -7.80
C TRP A 188 4.65 -7.85 -7.99
N ALA A 189 4.46 -6.89 -7.09
CA ALA A 189 3.35 -5.95 -7.23
C ALA A 189 3.70 -4.54 -6.75
N LEU A 190 3.15 -3.55 -7.43
CA LEU A 190 3.10 -2.16 -7.00
C LEU A 190 1.64 -1.72 -6.95
N ILE A 191 1.13 -1.50 -5.73
CA ILE A 191 -0.22 -1.02 -5.46
C ILE A 191 -0.10 0.43 -4.98
N ILE A 192 -0.79 1.36 -5.64
CA ILE A 192 -0.80 2.78 -5.29
C ILE A 192 -2.25 3.21 -5.11
N THR A 193 -2.58 3.73 -3.93
CA THR A 193 -3.92 4.25 -3.66
C THR A 193 -3.87 5.61 -2.99
N VAL A 194 -4.63 6.56 -3.51
CA VAL A 194 -4.61 7.93 -2.99
C VAL A 194 -6.02 8.39 -2.72
N ASP A 195 -6.30 8.73 -1.46
CA ASP A 195 -7.59 9.19 -0.97
C ASP A 195 -7.43 10.59 -0.33
N PRO A 196 -7.42 11.67 -1.12
CA PRO A 196 -7.20 13.00 -0.57
C PRO A 196 -8.40 13.44 0.27
N ALA A 197 -8.16 14.00 1.46
CA ALA A 197 -9.20 14.34 2.45
C ALA A 197 -10.31 15.27 1.91
N GLU A 198 -9.99 16.14 0.94
CA GLU A 198 -10.96 17.06 0.34
C GLU A 198 -11.83 16.43 -0.76
N ASN A 199 -11.47 15.24 -1.24
CA ASN A 199 -12.13 14.56 -2.35
C ASN A 199 -12.03 13.03 -2.22
N GLU A 200 -12.50 12.53 -1.08
CA GLU A 200 -12.39 11.11 -0.73
C GLU A 200 -13.23 10.23 -1.68
N ILE A 201 -12.62 9.19 -2.20
CA ILE A 201 -13.18 8.15 -3.08
C ILE A 201 -13.03 6.74 -2.49
N ALA A 202 -12.60 6.64 -1.22
CA ALA A 202 -12.41 5.38 -0.51
C ALA A 202 -11.38 4.44 -1.18
N SER A 203 -10.39 4.98 -1.89
CA SER A 203 -9.36 4.19 -2.59
C SER A 203 -8.48 3.36 -1.64
N TRP A 204 -8.44 3.69 -0.34
CA TRP A 204 -7.79 2.83 0.65
C TRP A 204 -8.43 1.43 0.73
N LYS A 205 -9.74 1.30 0.44
CA LYS A 205 -10.44 0.01 0.37
C LYS A 205 -9.97 -0.79 -0.84
N ASP A 206 -9.80 -0.13 -1.99
CA ASP A 206 -9.24 -0.76 -3.19
C ASP A 206 -7.86 -1.34 -2.91
N GLY A 207 -7.00 -0.60 -2.21
CA GLY A 207 -5.68 -1.06 -1.82
C GLY A 207 -5.72 -2.25 -0.87
N ALA A 208 -6.67 -2.27 0.09
CA ALA A 208 -6.88 -3.41 0.97
C ALA A 208 -7.37 -4.66 0.22
N ILE A 209 -8.33 -4.49 -0.71
CA ILE A 209 -8.86 -5.56 -1.57
C ILE A 209 -7.74 -6.18 -2.40
N VAL A 210 -6.95 -5.35 -3.08
CA VAL A 210 -5.88 -5.84 -3.97
C VAL A 210 -4.74 -6.48 -3.18
N LEU A 211 -4.38 -5.90 -2.02
CA LEU A 211 -3.35 -6.50 -1.16
C LEU A 211 -3.78 -7.88 -0.66
N ASP A 212 -5.01 -8.03 -0.18
CA ASP A 212 -5.57 -9.31 0.28
C ASP A 212 -5.68 -10.32 -0.88
N LEU A 213 -6.14 -9.89 -2.06
CA LEU A 213 -6.21 -10.72 -3.26
C LEU A 213 -4.83 -11.27 -3.64
N LEU A 214 -3.82 -10.42 -3.77
CA LEU A 214 -2.49 -10.86 -4.18
C LEU A 214 -1.83 -11.72 -3.10
N PHE A 215 -1.93 -11.30 -1.83
CA PHE A 215 -1.25 -11.97 -0.73
C PHE A 215 -1.93 -13.27 -0.30
N HIS A 216 -3.25 -13.29 -0.09
CA HIS A 216 -3.97 -14.45 0.45
C HIS A 216 -4.55 -15.36 -0.64
N ARG A 217 -5.10 -14.81 -1.73
CA ARG A 217 -5.71 -15.64 -2.80
C ARG A 217 -4.67 -16.19 -3.77
N TYR A 218 -3.72 -15.36 -4.19
CA TYR A 218 -2.67 -15.76 -5.13
C TYR A 218 -1.34 -16.12 -4.48
N ASN A 219 -1.17 -15.90 -3.17
CA ASN A 219 0.06 -16.21 -2.44
C ASN A 219 1.30 -15.49 -2.98
N PHE A 220 1.16 -14.26 -3.50
CA PHE A 220 2.32 -13.43 -3.82
C PHE A 220 3.17 -13.25 -2.55
N PRO A 221 4.50 -13.30 -2.62
CA PRO A 221 5.31 -13.09 -1.43
C PRO A 221 5.09 -11.68 -0.89
N ARG A 222 4.69 -11.53 0.38
CA ARG A 222 4.38 -10.20 0.95
C ARG A 222 5.52 -9.21 0.74
N LYS A 223 6.77 -9.64 0.83
CA LYS A 223 7.96 -8.81 0.63
C LYS A 223 8.14 -8.28 -0.79
N ASN A 224 7.49 -8.89 -1.78
CA ASN A 224 7.53 -8.48 -3.19
C ASN A 224 6.34 -7.59 -3.57
N ILE A 225 5.40 -7.37 -2.65
CA ILE A 225 4.27 -6.45 -2.82
C ILE A 225 4.65 -5.12 -2.17
N VAL A 226 4.71 -4.06 -2.97
CA VAL A 226 4.87 -2.69 -2.47
C VAL A 226 3.50 -2.01 -2.50
N TYR A 227 3.00 -1.60 -1.33
CA TYR A 227 1.75 -0.88 -1.22
C TYR A 227 1.99 0.55 -0.72
N LEU A 228 1.69 1.56 -1.54
CA LEU A 228 1.83 2.97 -1.17
C LEU A 228 0.44 3.60 -1.10
N SER A 229 0.03 3.98 0.11
CA SER A 229 -1.26 4.63 0.37
C SER A 229 -1.10 6.05 0.92
N ASN A 230 -1.94 6.99 0.48
CA ASN A 230 -2.02 8.36 0.99
C ASN A 230 -0.63 9.00 1.12
N LYS A 231 -0.23 9.52 2.30
CA LYS A 231 1.03 10.23 2.50
C LYS A 231 2.29 9.43 2.13
N CYS A 232 2.18 8.10 2.03
CA CYS A 232 3.26 7.26 1.52
C CYS A 232 3.36 7.25 -0.01
N ALA A 233 2.29 7.55 -0.74
CA ALA A 233 2.25 7.62 -2.21
C ALA A 233 2.67 9.01 -2.72
N THR A 234 3.89 9.45 -2.39
CA THR A 234 4.51 10.64 -3.00
C THR A 234 5.22 10.26 -4.31
N ARG A 235 5.46 11.23 -5.21
CA ARG A 235 6.23 10.99 -6.45
C ARG A 235 7.59 10.36 -6.19
N GLU A 236 8.31 10.83 -5.18
CA GLU A 236 9.61 10.27 -4.76
C GLU A 236 9.49 8.81 -4.36
N ASN A 237 8.58 8.48 -3.42
CA ASN A 237 8.41 7.11 -2.93
C ASN A 237 7.93 6.15 -4.04
N VAL A 238 7.03 6.60 -4.91
CA VAL A 238 6.54 5.81 -6.05
C VAL A 238 7.68 5.52 -7.02
N LYS A 239 8.49 6.53 -7.36
CA LYS A 239 9.65 6.35 -8.24
C LYS A 239 10.72 5.44 -7.63
N ASP A 240 10.96 5.56 -6.34
CA ASP A 240 11.88 4.68 -5.62
C ASP A 240 11.36 3.24 -5.58
N ALA A 241 10.06 3.04 -5.36
CA ALA A 241 9.43 1.72 -5.43
C ALA A 241 9.53 1.10 -6.84
N MET A 242 9.21 1.86 -7.89
CA MET A 242 9.34 1.43 -9.28
C MET A 242 10.77 1.00 -9.60
N LYS A 243 11.76 1.80 -9.17
CA LYS A 243 13.18 1.50 -9.33
C LYS A 243 13.59 0.26 -8.55
N TRP A 244 13.16 0.14 -7.30
CA TRP A 244 13.46 -1.01 -6.45
C TRP A 244 12.89 -2.30 -7.04
N ILE A 245 11.63 -2.31 -7.46
CA ILE A 245 11.02 -3.47 -8.12
C ILE A 245 11.80 -3.80 -9.40
N SER A 246 12.10 -2.82 -10.25
CA SER A 246 12.84 -3.03 -11.50
C SER A 246 14.23 -3.63 -11.31
N GLN A 247 14.86 -3.42 -10.15
CA GLN A 247 16.16 -4.01 -9.82
C GLN A 247 16.07 -5.49 -9.43
N HIS A 248 14.88 -5.98 -9.09
CA HIS A 248 14.65 -7.35 -8.65
C HIS A 248 13.81 -8.16 -9.65
N THR A 249 13.20 -7.53 -10.64
CA THR A 249 12.48 -8.20 -11.72
C THR A 249 13.38 -8.52 -12.91
N ASN A 250 12.92 -9.47 -13.72
CA ASN A 250 13.52 -9.92 -14.98
C ASN A 250 12.41 -10.36 -15.95
N ASN A 251 12.78 -10.92 -17.09
CA ASN A 251 11.83 -11.31 -18.14
C ASN A 251 10.77 -12.33 -17.69
N ASP A 252 11.12 -13.22 -16.76
CA ASP A 252 10.22 -14.26 -16.24
C ASP A 252 9.38 -13.76 -15.05
N SER A 253 9.60 -12.52 -14.58
CA SER A 253 8.82 -11.96 -13.48
C SER A 253 7.36 -11.77 -13.91
N LYS A 254 6.42 -12.04 -13.01
CA LYS A 254 5.04 -11.55 -13.13
C LYS A 254 4.92 -10.27 -12.33
N LEU A 255 4.44 -9.21 -12.95
CA LEU A 255 4.33 -7.89 -12.34
C LEU A 255 2.88 -7.42 -12.34
N VAL A 256 2.36 -7.07 -11.17
CA VAL A 256 1.05 -6.41 -11.05
C VAL A 256 1.28 -4.93 -10.73
N PHE A 257 0.74 -4.04 -11.56
CA PHE A 257 0.65 -2.62 -11.27
C PHE A 257 -0.82 -2.28 -11.05
N TRP A 258 -1.16 -1.72 -9.90
CA TRP A 258 -2.52 -1.34 -9.58
C TRP A 258 -2.56 0.08 -9.04
N PHE A 259 -3.31 0.94 -9.70
CA PHE A 259 -3.57 2.29 -9.24
C PHE A 259 -5.07 2.50 -8.98
N SER A 260 -5.41 3.10 -7.85
CA SER A 260 -6.76 3.64 -7.60
C SER A 260 -6.67 5.04 -7.02
N GLY A 261 -7.30 6.02 -7.67
CA GLY A 261 -7.12 7.42 -7.32
C GLY A 261 -7.78 8.39 -8.30
N HIS A 262 -7.47 9.68 -8.13
CA HIS A 262 -7.85 10.70 -9.10
C HIS A 262 -6.91 10.66 -10.30
N GLY A 263 -7.47 10.87 -11.50
CA GLY A 263 -6.71 10.97 -12.74
C GLY A 263 -7.16 12.18 -13.56
N GLY A 264 -6.35 12.56 -14.54
CA GLY A 264 -6.58 13.71 -15.40
C GLY A 264 -5.68 13.67 -16.62
N LEU A 265 -5.81 14.72 -17.43
CA LEU A 265 -4.92 15.01 -18.55
C LEU A 265 -4.16 16.30 -18.24
N GLU A 266 -2.93 16.40 -18.72
CA GLU A 266 -2.10 17.60 -18.65
C GLU A 266 -1.45 17.87 -20.01
N ILE A 267 -1.20 19.15 -20.32
CA ILE A 267 -0.52 19.50 -21.57
C ILE A 267 0.97 19.58 -21.27
N ASN A 268 1.77 18.71 -21.90
CA ASN A 268 3.23 18.67 -21.74
C ASN A 268 3.60 18.53 -20.25
N GLY A 269 3.04 17.52 -19.61
CA GLY A 269 3.12 17.24 -18.18
C GLY A 269 4.46 16.66 -17.75
N ASP A 270 5.11 15.85 -18.60
CA ASP A 270 6.40 15.23 -18.31
C ASP A 270 7.56 15.63 -19.27
N ASP A 271 7.30 16.60 -20.15
CA ASP A 271 8.23 17.12 -21.18
C ASP A 271 8.72 16.06 -22.20
N ASP A 272 7.94 15.00 -22.43
CA ASP A 272 8.23 14.02 -23.47
C ASP A 272 7.76 14.48 -24.89
N ARG A 273 7.46 13.54 -25.78
CA ARG A 273 7.06 13.89 -27.17
C ARG A 273 5.56 14.09 -27.34
N GLU A 274 4.78 13.72 -26.35
CA GLU A 274 3.34 13.84 -26.36
C GLU A 274 2.93 15.26 -25.98
N LEU A 275 1.84 15.72 -26.60
CA LEU A 275 1.31 17.05 -26.29
C LEU A 275 0.35 17.00 -25.10
N ILE A 276 -0.24 15.84 -24.84
CA ILE A 276 -1.22 15.61 -23.79
C ILE A 276 -0.81 14.32 -23.10
N ASP A 277 -0.60 14.42 -21.79
CA ASP A 277 -0.14 13.33 -20.93
C ASP A 277 -1.30 12.89 -20.03
N GLY A 278 -1.45 11.59 -19.87
CA GLY A 278 -2.20 10.98 -18.78
C GLY A 278 -1.50 11.25 -17.45
N ARG A 279 -2.25 11.71 -16.44
CA ARG A 279 -1.72 11.89 -15.08
C ARG A 279 -2.56 11.22 -14.02
N LEU A 280 -1.89 10.60 -13.06
CA LEU A 280 -2.44 10.03 -11.84
C LEU A 280 -2.05 10.90 -10.66
N THR A 281 -3.04 11.26 -9.83
CA THR A 281 -2.83 12.14 -8.67
C THR A 281 -2.20 11.34 -7.54
N LEU A 282 -0.98 11.74 -7.19
CA LEU A 282 -0.29 11.24 -6.01
C LEU A 282 -0.66 12.10 -4.80
N TRP A 283 -0.23 11.70 -3.61
CA TRP A 283 -0.46 12.52 -2.41
C TRP A 283 0.15 13.91 -2.52
N LYS A 284 1.29 13.96 -3.18
CA LYS A 284 1.95 15.18 -3.61
C LYS A 284 2.46 14.92 -5.01
N ASP A 285 2.13 15.83 -5.93
CA ASP A 285 2.51 15.76 -7.35
C ASP A 285 1.69 14.73 -8.14
N TYR A 286 2.14 14.42 -9.36
CA TYR A 286 1.50 13.48 -10.26
C TYR A 286 2.43 12.33 -10.62
N LEU A 287 1.86 11.25 -11.15
CA LEU A 287 2.55 10.17 -11.87
C LEU A 287 2.03 10.18 -13.31
N TYR A 288 2.92 10.31 -14.29
CA TYR A 288 2.54 10.35 -15.70
C TYR A 288 2.59 8.96 -16.33
N ASP A 289 1.89 8.77 -17.44
CA ASP A 289 1.97 7.59 -18.31
C ASP A 289 3.41 7.24 -18.72
N GLY A 290 4.21 8.21 -19.16
CA GLY A 290 5.62 8.03 -19.50
C GLY A 290 6.48 7.48 -18.34
N ASP A 291 6.10 7.81 -17.10
CA ASP A 291 6.69 7.24 -15.89
C ASP A 291 6.39 5.74 -15.75
N VAL A 292 5.15 5.34 -16.05
CA VAL A 292 4.67 3.95 -16.00
C VAL A 292 5.25 3.14 -17.16
N ALA A 293 5.28 3.68 -18.37
CA ALA A 293 5.92 3.07 -19.54
C ALA A 293 7.41 2.79 -19.26
N SER A 294 8.10 3.77 -18.68
CA SER A 294 9.48 3.63 -18.24
C SER A 294 9.67 2.54 -17.19
N PHE A 295 8.75 2.45 -16.23
CA PHE A 295 8.76 1.41 -15.20
C PHE A 295 8.57 0.02 -15.81
N PHE A 296 7.56 -0.20 -16.65
CA PHE A 296 7.31 -1.50 -17.28
C PHE A 296 8.51 -1.97 -18.11
N ALA A 297 9.07 -1.10 -18.95
CA ALA A 297 10.27 -1.44 -19.72
C ALA A 297 11.52 -1.68 -18.83
N ASN A 298 11.68 -0.94 -17.73
CA ASN A 298 12.80 -1.14 -16.80
C ASN A 298 12.65 -2.41 -15.96
N SER A 299 11.42 -2.86 -15.71
CA SER A 299 11.14 -4.11 -15.02
C SER A 299 11.60 -5.33 -15.82
N ARG A 300 11.65 -5.19 -17.16
CA ARG A 300 11.95 -6.23 -18.14
C ARG A 300 10.94 -7.38 -18.18
N SER A 301 9.91 -7.37 -17.33
CA SER A 301 8.87 -8.39 -17.29
C SER A 301 8.09 -8.40 -18.61
N SER A 302 7.78 -9.61 -19.08
CA SER A 302 6.83 -9.84 -20.18
C SER A 302 5.52 -10.47 -19.68
N ASN A 303 5.22 -10.35 -18.38
CA ASN A 303 4.01 -10.88 -17.75
C ASN A 303 3.42 -9.81 -16.81
N ILE A 304 2.89 -8.73 -17.39
CA ILE A 304 2.40 -7.57 -16.64
C ILE A 304 0.88 -7.53 -16.65
N LEU A 305 0.26 -7.41 -15.47
CA LEU A 305 -1.11 -6.93 -15.31
C LEU A 305 -1.06 -5.48 -14.84
N SER A 306 -1.61 -4.56 -15.62
CA SER A 306 -1.82 -3.16 -15.23
C SER A 306 -3.31 -2.89 -15.04
N VAL A 307 -3.70 -2.41 -13.87
CA VAL A 307 -5.06 -1.95 -13.58
C VAL A 307 -5.02 -0.49 -13.14
N VAL A 308 -5.70 0.39 -13.88
CA VAL A 308 -5.74 1.83 -13.58
C VAL A 308 -7.19 2.28 -13.36
N ASP A 309 -7.56 2.43 -12.08
CA ASP A 309 -8.85 2.92 -11.64
C ASP A 309 -8.79 4.43 -11.35
N ALA A 310 -8.92 5.22 -12.42
CA ALA A 310 -8.88 6.68 -12.39
C ALA A 310 -9.66 7.28 -13.58
N CYS A 311 -10.10 8.54 -13.45
CA CYS A 311 -10.65 9.27 -14.59
C CYS A 311 -9.60 9.46 -15.68
N TYR A 312 -10.02 9.42 -16.95
CA TYR A 312 -9.14 9.58 -18.12
C TYR A 312 -8.02 8.53 -18.18
N SER A 313 -8.25 7.36 -17.56
CA SER A 313 -7.23 6.30 -17.44
C SER A 313 -6.89 5.61 -18.77
N GLY A 314 -7.62 5.86 -19.86
CA GLY A 314 -7.30 5.36 -21.19
C GLY A 314 -5.93 5.78 -21.70
N GLU A 315 -5.35 6.88 -21.20
CA GLU A 315 -3.95 7.26 -21.50
C GLU A 315 -2.92 6.36 -20.80
N PHE A 316 -3.34 5.44 -19.93
CA PHE A 316 -2.46 4.45 -19.33
C PHE A 316 -2.49 3.14 -20.14
N GLY A 317 -2.46 3.26 -21.47
CA GLY A 317 -2.43 2.16 -22.42
C GLY A 317 -3.78 1.55 -22.80
N GLY A 318 -4.86 2.33 -22.73
CA GLY A 318 -6.14 1.97 -23.35
C GLY A 318 -6.07 2.00 -24.88
N PRO A 319 -7.05 1.44 -25.61
CA PRO A 319 -7.07 1.45 -27.07
C PRO A 319 -7.13 2.87 -27.69
N GLU A 320 -7.56 3.86 -26.90
CA GLU A 320 -7.68 5.26 -27.30
C GLU A 320 -6.47 6.12 -26.91
N ASP A 321 -5.42 5.51 -26.36
CA ASP A 321 -4.19 6.19 -25.92
C ASP A 321 -3.63 7.10 -27.04
N ILE A 322 -3.48 8.39 -26.71
CA ILE A 322 -3.03 9.41 -27.66
C ILE A 322 -1.60 9.10 -28.12
N GLU A 323 -0.73 8.53 -27.28
CA GLU A 323 0.60 8.06 -27.69
C GLU A 323 0.49 7.03 -28.81
N ALA A 324 -0.41 6.06 -28.65
CA ALA A 324 -0.61 4.99 -29.63
C ALA A 324 -1.12 5.50 -30.97
N ILE A 325 -2.02 6.47 -30.93
CA ILE A 325 -2.73 6.98 -32.11
C ILE A 325 -1.88 8.00 -32.87
N PHE A 326 -1.15 8.87 -32.17
CA PHE A 326 -0.43 10.00 -32.75
C PHE A 326 1.10 9.89 -32.67
N GLY A 327 1.63 8.87 -31.98
CA GLY A 327 3.06 8.54 -31.89
C GLY A 327 3.64 8.06 -33.22
N GLY A 328 3.99 9.01 -34.09
CA GLY A 328 4.73 8.73 -35.32
C GLY A 328 6.13 8.15 -35.03
N LEU A 329 6.48 7.06 -35.73
CA LEU A 329 7.83 6.46 -35.92
C LEU A 329 8.93 6.98 -34.97
N GLY A 330 9.02 6.40 -33.77
CA GLY A 330 10.08 6.68 -32.80
C GLY A 330 10.26 5.54 -31.79
N SER A 331 11.48 5.40 -31.26
CA SER A 331 11.89 4.36 -30.30
C SER A 331 11.65 4.78 -28.84
N GLN A 332 10.41 5.16 -28.47
CA GLN A 332 10.05 5.38 -27.07
C GLN A 332 9.49 4.09 -26.45
N LYS A 333 9.65 3.99 -25.13
CA LYS A 333 9.07 2.91 -24.33
C LYS A 333 7.60 3.25 -24.17
N ARG A 334 6.73 2.34 -24.53
CA ARG A 334 5.28 2.55 -24.51
C ARG A 334 4.66 1.76 -23.39
N ILE A 335 3.42 2.09 -22.99
CA ILE A 335 2.68 1.24 -22.04
C ILE A 335 2.22 -0.05 -22.72
N GLU A 336 1.93 -0.03 -24.02
CA GLU A 336 1.30 -1.12 -24.78
C GLU A 336 2.33 -1.90 -25.60
N GLU A 337 3.34 -2.43 -24.91
CA GLU A 337 4.28 -3.38 -25.49
C GLU A 337 3.86 -4.84 -25.22
N GLU A 338 4.42 -5.78 -25.98
CA GLU A 338 4.19 -7.21 -25.83
C GLU A 338 4.44 -7.71 -24.39
N GLY A 339 3.58 -8.60 -23.91
CA GLY A 339 3.66 -9.20 -22.58
C GLY A 339 2.90 -8.44 -21.50
N ARG A 340 1.91 -7.62 -21.87
CA ARG A 340 1.17 -6.75 -20.95
C ARG A 340 -0.32 -6.85 -21.17
N PHE A 341 -1.06 -7.08 -20.10
CA PHE A 341 -2.50 -6.97 -20.06
C PHE A 341 -2.88 -5.68 -19.33
N LEU A 342 -3.65 -4.82 -19.99
CA LEU A 342 -3.98 -3.48 -19.49
C LEU A 342 -5.50 -3.35 -19.32
N PHE A 343 -5.91 -2.94 -18.12
CA PHE A 343 -7.31 -2.69 -17.77
C PHE A 343 -7.45 -1.28 -17.22
N THR A 344 -8.13 -0.40 -17.94
CA THR A 344 -8.42 0.97 -17.52
C THR A 344 -9.89 1.06 -17.12
N SER A 345 -10.20 1.90 -16.14
CA SER A 345 -11.58 2.09 -15.66
C SER A 345 -12.42 3.06 -16.50
N ALA A 346 -11.75 3.82 -17.38
CA ALA A 346 -12.34 4.83 -18.24
C ALA A 346 -11.49 4.97 -19.51
N THR A 347 -12.11 5.39 -20.60
CA THR A 347 -11.37 5.83 -21.79
C THR A 347 -10.61 7.13 -21.55
N THR A 348 -9.75 7.51 -22.50
CA THR A 348 -9.02 8.79 -22.53
C THR A 348 -9.92 10.01 -22.36
N PHE A 349 -11.21 9.90 -22.70
CA PHE A 349 -12.14 11.04 -22.69
C PHE A 349 -13.26 10.92 -21.64
N THR A 350 -13.26 9.86 -20.84
CA THR A 350 -14.35 9.59 -19.88
C THR A 350 -13.87 9.56 -18.44
N ARG A 351 -14.83 9.55 -17.50
CA ARG A 351 -14.56 9.53 -16.06
C ARG A 351 -14.82 8.15 -15.48
N SER A 352 -13.96 7.74 -14.55
CA SER A 352 -14.20 6.56 -13.71
C SER A 352 -15.19 6.89 -12.60
N LYS A 353 -15.69 5.86 -11.92
CA LYS A 353 -16.67 5.96 -10.84
C LYS A 353 -16.19 5.19 -9.61
N ALA A 354 -16.34 5.82 -8.46
CA ALA A 354 -16.20 5.19 -7.16
C ALA A 354 -17.53 5.14 -6.39
N THR A 355 -17.55 4.29 -5.37
CA THR A 355 -18.62 4.16 -4.37
C THR A 355 -18.04 4.33 -2.97
N GLU A 356 -18.88 4.25 -1.93
CA GLU A 356 -18.39 4.18 -0.55
C GLU A 356 -17.52 2.94 -0.26
N ASN A 357 -17.54 1.94 -1.14
CA ASN A 357 -16.76 0.71 -1.04
C ASN A 357 -15.49 0.70 -1.90
N GLY A 358 -15.19 1.78 -2.61
CA GLY A 358 -14.04 1.87 -3.51
C GLY A 358 -14.44 2.06 -4.97
N GLY A 359 -13.43 2.05 -5.85
CA GLY A 359 -13.57 2.18 -7.30
C GLY A 359 -14.36 1.02 -7.92
N VAL A 360 -15.34 1.33 -8.78
CA VAL A 360 -16.20 0.30 -9.39
C VAL A 360 -15.39 -0.68 -10.22
N ALA A 361 -14.39 -0.19 -10.95
CA ALA A 361 -13.54 -1.01 -11.79
C ALA A 361 -12.67 -1.93 -10.92
N THR A 362 -12.09 -1.43 -9.82
CA THR A 362 -11.33 -2.25 -8.88
C THR A 362 -12.20 -3.32 -8.21
N LEU A 363 -13.38 -2.96 -7.73
CA LEU A 363 -14.32 -3.91 -7.10
C LEU A 363 -14.66 -5.09 -8.02
N LEU A 364 -14.93 -4.79 -9.30
CA LEU A 364 -15.31 -5.81 -10.27
C LEU A 364 -14.10 -6.61 -10.76
N MET A 365 -12.96 -5.97 -11.04
CA MET A 365 -11.75 -6.67 -11.48
C MET A 365 -11.19 -7.57 -10.38
N ALA A 366 -11.04 -7.06 -9.16
CA ALA A 366 -10.58 -7.87 -8.03
C ALA A 366 -11.60 -8.95 -7.65
N GLY A 367 -12.90 -8.64 -7.70
CA GLY A 367 -13.96 -9.63 -7.48
C GLY A 367 -13.93 -10.77 -8.50
N ALA A 368 -13.72 -10.44 -9.78
CA ALA A 368 -13.58 -11.42 -10.84
C ALA A 368 -12.38 -12.35 -10.62
N LEU A 369 -11.21 -11.78 -10.32
CA LEU A 369 -10.00 -12.54 -9.97
C LEU A 369 -10.18 -13.39 -8.71
N GLN A 370 -10.95 -12.90 -7.73
CA GLN A 370 -11.31 -13.66 -6.53
C GLN A 370 -12.22 -14.86 -6.85
N GLY A 371 -12.95 -14.81 -7.96
CA GLY A 371 -13.91 -15.83 -8.38
C GLY A 371 -15.31 -15.65 -7.77
N ILE A 372 -15.71 -14.41 -7.46
CA ILE A 372 -17.10 -14.13 -7.07
C ILE A 372 -18.04 -14.37 -8.24
N HIS A 373 -19.31 -14.59 -7.94
CA HIS A 373 -20.33 -14.86 -8.95
C HIS A 373 -21.18 -13.63 -9.24
N ASP A 374 -21.62 -13.54 -10.49
CA ASP A 374 -22.66 -12.61 -10.88
C ASP A 374 -24.05 -13.06 -10.37
N ARG A 375 -25.07 -12.27 -10.67
CA ARG A 375 -26.46 -12.56 -10.28
C ARG A 375 -27.06 -13.80 -10.95
N MET A 376 -26.40 -14.34 -11.98
CA MET A 376 -26.76 -15.57 -12.65
C MET A 376 -25.97 -16.77 -12.12
N GLY A 377 -25.13 -16.57 -11.10
CA GLY A 377 -24.28 -17.61 -10.53
C GLY A 377 -23.05 -17.93 -11.38
N ARG A 378 -22.54 -16.97 -12.18
CA ARG A 378 -21.39 -17.16 -13.07
C ARG A 378 -20.17 -16.38 -12.56
N SER A 379 -19.06 -17.08 -12.39
CA SER A 379 -17.73 -16.48 -12.18
C SER A 379 -17.08 -16.10 -13.51
N ALA A 380 -15.87 -15.51 -13.45
CA ALA A 380 -15.07 -15.18 -14.62
C ALA A 380 -14.62 -16.41 -15.43
N ASP A 381 -14.34 -17.54 -14.78
CA ASP A 381 -14.03 -18.83 -15.43
C ASP A 381 -15.18 -19.33 -16.32
N MET A 382 -16.42 -18.91 -16.04
CA MET A 382 -17.60 -19.45 -16.73
C MET A 382 -17.93 -18.71 -18.04
N PHE A 383 -18.50 -19.45 -19.00
CA PHE A 383 -19.05 -18.86 -20.23
C PHE A 383 -20.13 -17.81 -19.88
N PRO A 384 -20.14 -16.63 -20.52
CA PRO A 384 -19.43 -16.26 -21.75
C PRO A 384 -18.06 -15.61 -21.56
N TYR A 385 -17.56 -15.51 -20.33
CA TYR A 385 -16.33 -14.78 -20.02
C TYR A 385 -15.10 -15.68 -20.16
N GLY A 386 -15.20 -16.88 -19.59
CA GLY A 386 -14.12 -17.86 -19.58
C GLY A 386 -14.48 -19.20 -20.19
N ASN A 387 -13.55 -20.12 -20.05
CA ASN A 387 -13.53 -21.40 -20.75
C ASN A 387 -13.98 -22.62 -19.87
N ASN A 388 -14.25 -22.41 -18.58
CA ASN A 388 -14.57 -23.41 -17.54
C ASN A 388 -13.45 -24.44 -17.30
N ASP A 389 -12.19 -24.01 -17.34
CA ASP A 389 -11.04 -24.87 -17.03
C ASP A 389 -10.72 -24.95 -15.52
N GLY A 390 -11.44 -24.19 -14.70
CA GLY A 390 -11.30 -24.16 -13.25
C GLY A 390 -10.24 -23.19 -12.76
N LYS A 391 -9.69 -22.36 -13.63
CA LYS A 391 -8.82 -21.23 -13.31
C LYS A 391 -9.45 -19.94 -13.81
N ILE A 392 -8.91 -18.81 -13.37
CA ILE A 392 -9.35 -17.49 -13.85
C ILE A 392 -8.14 -16.80 -14.40
N SER A 393 -8.08 -16.66 -15.72
CA SER A 393 -7.07 -15.83 -16.35
C SER A 393 -7.40 -14.34 -16.13
N VAL A 394 -6.39 -13.49 -16.28
CA VAL A 394 -6.56 -12.04 -16.19
C VAL A 394 -7.53 -11.55 -17.28
N GLU A 395 -7.47 -12.12 -18.48
CA GLU A 395 -8.36 -11.82 -19.61
C GLU A 395 -9.82 -12.13 -19.26
N GLU A 396 -10.08 -13.32 -18.70
CA GLU A 396 -11.43 -13.74 -18.27
C GLU A 396 -11.97 -12.81 -17.19
N ALA A 397 -11.14 -12.49 -16.20
CA ALA A 397 -11.49 -11.57 -15.12
C ALA A 397 -11.83 -10.16 -15.64
N ALA A 398 -11.01 -9.65 -16.57
CA ALA A 398 -11.19 -8.34 -17.17
C ALA A 398 -12.46 -8.26 -18.01
N TRP A 399 -12.76 -9.28 -18.83
CA TRP A 399 -14.01 -9.34 -19.57
C TRP A 399 -15.21 -9.38 -18.64
N TRP A 400 -15.19 -10.25 -17.62
CA TRP A 400 -16.23 -10.30 -16.61
C TRP A 400 -16.44 -8.92 -15.97
N ALA A 401 -15.35 -8.25 -15.55
CA ALA A 401 -15.41 -6.94 -14.93
C ALA A 401 -15.97 -5.86 -15.86
N ALA A 402 -15.46 -5.79 -17.11
CA ALA A 402 -15.90 -4.83 -18.10
C ALA A 402 -17.40 -4.96 -18.40
N PHE A 403 -17.89 -6.18 -18.62
CA PHE A 403 -19.32 -6.41 -18.85
C PHE A 403 -20.17 -5.94 -17.67
N HIS A 404 -19.70 -6.11 -16.43
CA HIS A 404 -20.44 -5.66 -15.26
C HIS A 404 -20.33 -4.14 -14.99
N CYS A 405 -19.27 -3.48 -15.45
CA CYS A 405 -19.20 -2.01 -15.49
C CYS A 405 -20.22 -1.42 -16.48
N TYR A 406 -20.39 -2.04 -17.65
CA TYR A 406 -21.25 -1.53 -18.73
C TYR A 406 -22.76 -1.70 -18.50
N ILE A 407 -23.19 -2.56 -17.56
CA ILE A 407 -24.62 -2.80 -17.33
C ILE A 407 -25.26 -1.54 -16.69
N PRO A 408 -26.33 -0.98 -17.30
CA PRO A 408 -26.80 0.40 -17.07
C PRO A 408 -27.31 0.71 -15.65
N PRO A 409 -27.33 2.02 -15.27
CA PRO A 409 -27.26 3.18 -16.16
C PRO A 409 -25.95 3.99 -16.03
N PHE A 410 -25.15 3.96 -17.10
CA PHE A 410 -24.04 4.89 -17.39
C PHE A 410 -22.92 4.97 -16.33
N TYR A 411 -22.20 3.86 -16.15
CA TYR A 411 -20.95 3.87 -15.39
C TYR A 411 -19.77 3.79 -16.37
N GLY A 412 -18.57 4.17 -15.91
CA GLY A 412 -17.39 4.40 -16.75
C GLY A 412 -17.18 3.35 -17.82
N PHE A 413 -16.50 3.73 -18.91
CA PHE A 413 -16.22 2.86 -20.03
C PHE A 413 -14.85 2.22 -19.78
N PRO A 414 -14.75 1.09 -19.06
CA PRO A 414 -13.45 0.47 -18.88
C PRO A 414 -12.95 -0.01 -20.23
N GLU A 415 -11.64 0.02 -20.40
CA GLU A 415 -11.02 -0.48 -21.62
C GLU A 415 -10.10 -1.64 -21.28
N ILE A 416 -10.06 -2.60 -22.21
CA ILE A 416 -9.17 -3.74 -22.17
C ILE A 416 -8.22 -3.57 -23.36
N ASN A 417 -6.93 -3.58 -23.08
CA ASN A 417 -5.91 -3.66 -24.10
C ASN A 417 -4.98 -4.84 -23.78
N ASP A 418 -5.17 -5.92 -24.51
CA ASP A 418 -4.46 -7.17 -24.31
C ASP A 418 -3.28 -7.27 -25.29
N CYS A 419 -2.09 -6.96 -24.78
CA CYS A 419 -0.82 -7.13 -25.45
C CYS A 419 -0.08 -8.39 -24.94
N TYR A 420 -0.74 -9.25 -24.16
CA TYR A 420 -0.16 -10.48 -23.63
C TYR A 420 -0.42 -11.66 -24.59
N PRO A 421 0.62 -12.42 -24.99
CA PRO A 421 0.41 -13.58 -25.84
C PRO A 421 -0.14 -14.76 -25.02
N GLY A 422 -1.46 -14.99 -25.09
CA GLY A 422 -2.11 -16.14 -24.50
C GLY A 422 -3.00 -15.77 -23.31
N GLU A 423 -2.91 -16.54 -22.23
CA GLU A 423 -3.68 -16.32 -21.00
C GLU A 423 -2.72 -16.04 -19.85
N LEU A 424 -2.85 -14.87 -19.23
CA LEU A 424 -2.04 -14.48 -18.08
C LEU A 424 -2.66 -15.01 -16.79
N TYR A 425 -1.91 -15.83 -16.04
CA TYR A 425 -2.32 -16.35 -14.74
C TYR A 425 -1.49 -15.77 -13.60
N LEU A 426 -2.16 -15.34 -12.53
CA LEU A 426 -1.51 -14.81 -11.31
C LEU A 426 -1.11 -15.94 -10.33
N GLU A 427 -1.64 -17.15 -10.50
CA GLU A 427 -1.20 -18.34 -9.78
C GLU A 427 0.31 -18.60 -9.94
N PRO A 428 0.94 -19.29 -8.96
CA PRO A 428 2.35 -19.68 -9.02
C PRO A 428 2.72 -20.43 -10.31
#